data_AF-A0A5X8YUI2-F1
#
_entry.id   AF-A0A5X8YUI2-F1
#
_cell.length_a   1.000
_cell.length_b   1.000
_cell.length_c   1.000
_cell.angle_alpha   90.00
_cell.angle_beta   90.00
_cell.angle_gamma   90.00
#
_symmetry.space_group_name_H-M   'P 1'
#
loop_
_entity.id
_entity.type
_entity.pdbx_description
1 polymer ?
#
loop_
_entity_poly.entity_id
_entity_poly.type
_entity_poly.pdbx_seq_one_letter_code
_entity_poly.pdbx_strand_id
1 'polypeptide(L)'
;MIITEMLAFDRASVRQFDKVGRLQIERSNLSKANVCGYFGHEIPGAEALGLDPQKLYQLYRDPDELRKAVSTFNNIPVLCRHKPDYPGAPAREYRVGTTHAN
;
A
#
# COMPACT_ATOMS: atom_id res chain seq x y z
N MET A 1 -24.11 -15.46 -38.11
CA MET A 1 -23.32 -15.90 -36.95
C MET A 1 -22.46 -14.73 -36.52
N ILE A 2 -22.78 -14.08 -35.39
CA ILE A 2 -22.00 -12.94 -34.89
C ILE A 2 -20.85 -13.53 -34.09
N ILE A 3 -19.61 -13.33 -34.55
CA ILE A 3 -18.42 -13.70 -33.80
C ILE A 3 -18.27 -12.67 -32.68
N THR A 4 -18.47 -13.10 -31.44
CA THR A 4 -18.12 -12.29 -30.27
C THR A 4 -16.63 -12.47 -30.05
N GLU A 5 -15.82 -11.46 -30.34
CA GLU A 5 -14.41 -11.49 -29.96
C GLU A 5 -14.30 -11.49 -28.42
N MET A 6 -13.79 -12.59 -27.87
CA MET A 6 -13.46 -12.68 -26.46
C MET A 6 -12.04 -12.17 -26.23
N LEU A 7 -11.91 -10.88 -25.93
CA LEU A 7 -10.65 -10.29 -25.51
C LEU A 7 -10.42 -10.57 -24.02
N ALA A 8 -9.38 -11.35 -23.73
CA ALA A 8 -8.90 -11.59 -22.38
C ALA A 8 -8.03 -10.39 -21.92
N PHE A 9 -8.61 -9.49 -21.11
CA PHE A 9 -7.94 -8.28 -20.59
C PHE A 9 -6.90 -8.57 -19.49
N ASP A 10 -6.75 -9.81 -19.07
CA ASP A 10 -5.84 -10.24 -18.01
C ASP A 10 -4.42 -10.56 -18.51
N ARG A 11 -4.18 -10.63 -19.84
CA ARG A 11 -2.83 -10.91 -20.39
C ARG A 11 -1.76 -9.92 -19.92
N ALA A 12 -2.11 -8.66 -19.72
CA ALA A 12 -1.21 -7.63 -19.18
C ALA A 12 -1.31 -7.49 -17.66
N SER A 13 -2.09 -8.34 -16.99
CA SER A 13 -2.28 -8.26 -15.55
C SER A 13 -1.05 -8.80 -14.83
N VAL A 14 -0.55 -8.01 -13.89
CA VAL A 14 0.50 -8.40 -12.92
C VAL A 14 -0.10 -9.14 -11.72
N ARG A 15 -1.30 -9.73 -11.89
CA ARG A 15 -2.07 -10.40 -10.83
C ARG A 15 -2.10 -11.89 -11.10
N GLN A 16 -1.74 -12.68 -10.10
CA GLN A 16 -1.78 -14.13 -10.15
C GLN A 16 -2.43 -14.69 -8.90
N PHE A 17 -2.95 -15.91 -8.96
CA PHE A 17 -3.45 -16.61 -7.79
C PHE A 17 -2.50 -17.74 -7.44
N ASP A 18 -2.20 -17.87 -6.14
CA ASP A 18 -1.40 -19.00 -5.64
C ASP A 18 -2.20 -20.32 -5.65
N LYS A 19 -1.54 -21.42 -5.27
CA LYS A 19 -2.16 -22.78 -5.22
C LYS A 19 -3.36 -22.88 -4.28
N VAL A 20 -3.57 -21.92 -3.39
CA VAL A 20 -4.65 -21.87 -2.40
C VAL A 20 -5.63 -20.73 -2.71
N GLY A 21 -5.51 -20.07 -3.87
CA GLY A 21 -6.42 -19.05 -4.35
C GLY A 21 -6.19 -17.64 -3.77
N ARG A 22 -5.02 -17.33 -3.20
CA ARG A 22 -4.71 -15.96 -2.74
C ARG A 22 -4.11 -15.12 -3.86
N LEU A 23 -4.53 -13.85 -3.92
CA LEU A 23 -4.04 -12.89 -4.90
C LEU A 23 -2.57 -12.50 -4.64
N GLN A 24 -1.75 -12.59 -5.67
CA GLN A 24 -0.37 -12.13 -5.74
C GLN A 24 -0.31 -10.97 -6.72
N ILE A 25 0.24 -9.84 -6.30
CA ILE A 25 0.40 -8.65 -7.14
C ILE A 25 1.89 -8.36 -7.29
N GLU A 26 2.44 -8.58 -8.48
CA GLU A 26 3.87 -8.38 -8.76
C GLU A 26 4.26 -6.90 -8.65
N ARG A 27 3.43 -6.00 -9.18
CA ARG A 27 3.69 -4.55 -9.16
C ARG A 27 2.47 -3.76 -8.74
N SER A 28 2.62 -2.94 -7.70
CA SER A 28 1.57 -2.04 -7.20
C SER A 28 2.13 -0.66 -6.88
N ASN A 29 1.43 0.39 -7.32
CA ASN A 29 1.81 1.77 -7.02
C ASN A 29 1.20 2.16 -5.66
N LEU A 30 1.92 1.86 -4.58
CA LEU A 30 1.42 2.06 -3.21
C LEU A 30 1.56 3.49 -2.69
N SER A 31 2.56 4.22 -3.20
CA SER A 31 2.84 5.60 -2.78
C SER A 31 3.29 6.45 -3.96
N LYS A 32 3.33 7.77 -3.73
CA LYS A 32 3.80 8.77 -4.69
C LYS A 32 4.37 9.98 -3.94
N ALA A 33 5.33 10.66 -4.56
CA ALA A 33 5.77 11.96 -4.09
C ALA A 33 4.62 12.96 -4.19
N ASN A 34 4.32 13.64 -3.09
CA ASN A 34 3.26 14.65 -2.99
C ASN A 34 3.43 15.44 -1.69
N VAL A 35 2.56 16.43 -1.51
CA VAL A 35 2.40 17.12 -0.23
C VAL A 35 1.19 16.54 0.50
N CYS A 36 1.37 16.17 1.77
CA CYS A 36 0.33 15.59 2.63
C CYS A 36 0.25 16.34 3.96
N GLY A 37 -0.96 16.45 4.49
CA GLY A 37 -1.22 17.04 5.80
C GLY A 37 -0.97 16.03 6.92
N TYR A 38 -0.24 16.45 7.95
CA TYR A 38 -0.03 15.70 9.19
C TYR A 38 -0.23 16.63 10.37
N PHE A 39 -0.88 16.16 11.43
CA PHE A 39 -0.90 16.88 12.68
C PHE A 39 0.47 16.91 13.33
N GLY A 40 0.76 17.95 14.11
CA GLY A 40 2.04 18.08 14.81
C GLY A 40 2.42 16.81 15.57
N HIS A 41 1.48 16.17 16.27
CA HIS A 41 1.74 14.95 17.04
C HIS A 41 2.06 13.70 16.19
N GLU A 42 1.76 13.70 14.90
CA GLU A 42 2.05 12.58 13.99
C GLU A 42 3.48 12.67 13.42
N ILE A 43 4.11 13.84 13.51
CA ILE A 43 5.42 14.10 12.91
C ILE A 43 6.54 13.58 13.82
N PRO A 44 7.46 12.74 13.32
CA PRO A 44 8.60 12.27 14.11
C PRO A 44 9.43 13.44 14.66
N GLY A 45 9.73 13.43 15.96
CA GLY A 45 10.50 14.49 16.62
C GLY A 45 9.74 15.81 16.85
N ALA A 46 8.41 15.80 16.77
CA ALA A 46 7.56 16.99 16.91
C ALA A 46 7.86 17.87 18.13
N GLU A 47 8.13 17.26 19.29
CA GLU A 47 8.46 17.99 20.52
C GLU A 47 9.77 18.78 20.39
N ALA A 48 10.83 18.14 19.90
CA ALA A 48 12.13 18.79 19.69
C ALA A 48 12.07 19.89 18.62
N LEU A 49 11.16 19.75 17.65
CA LEU A 49 10.88 20.74 16.62
C LEU A 49 9.93 21.86 17.10
N GLY A 50 9.35 21.76 18.30
CA GLY A 50 8.41 22.74 18.84
C GLY A 50 7.09 22.83 18.07
N LEU A 51 6.63 21.72 17.46
CA LEU A 51 5.41 21.71 16.67
C LEU A 51 4.17 21.67 17.57
N ASP A 52 3.20 22.53 17.29
CA ASP A 52 1.86 22.46 17.90
C ASP A 52 1.19 21.11 17.54
N PRO A 53 0.85 20.26 18.54
CA PRO A 53 0.25 18.95 18.33
C PRO A 53 -1.05 18.95 17.51
N GLN A 54 -1.86 20.01 17.61
CA GLN A 54 -3.18 20.08 16.96
C GLN A 54 -3.16 20.83 15.62
N LYS A 55 -2.01 21.43 15.26
CA LYS A 55 -1.87 22.12 13.98
C LYS A 55 -1.59 21.12 12.86
N LEU A 56 -2.24 21.33 11.72
CA LEU A 56 -1.97 20.59 10.49
C LEU A 56 -0.80 21.23 9.74
N TYR A 57 0.25 20.45 9.48
CA TYR A 57 1.43 20.84 8.71
C TYR A 57 1.42 20.12 7.36
N GLN A 58 1.87 20.81 6.31
CA GLN A 58 1.97 20.26 4.96
C GLN A 58 3.39 19.78 4.73
N LEU A 59 3.59 18.46 4.67
CA LEU A 59 4.90 17.83 4.50
C LEU A 59 5.02 17.30 3.08
N TYR A 60 6.17 17.58 2.46
CA TYR A 60 6.53 16.98 1.20
C TYR A 60 7.09 15.58 1.44
N ARG A 61 6.47 14.57 0.81
CA ARG A 61 6.99 13.21 0.78
C ARG A 61 7.99 13.08 -0.36
N ASP A 62 9.26 13.17 0.00
CA ASP A 62 10.38 13.13 -0.93
C ASP A 62 10.43 11.78 -1.70
N PRO A 63 10.52 11.80 -3.05
CA PRO A 63 10.63 10.58 -3.84
C PRO A 63 11.84 9.69 -3.48
N ASP A 64 12.94 10.27 -3.02
CA ASP A 64 14.16 9.53 -2.67
C ASP A 64 14.00 8.78 -1.34
N GLU A 65 13.32 9.37 -0.36
CA GLU A 65 12.93 8.67 0.87
C GLU A 65 11.92 7.55 0.58
N LEU A 66 10.96 7.79 -0.31
CA LEU A 66 10.04 6.73 -0.76
C LEU A 66 10.79 5.57 -1.43
N ARG A 67 11.86 5.86 -2.20
CA ARG A 67 12.69 4.83 -2.83
C ARG A 67 13.42 3.97 -1.81
N LYS A 68 13.92 4.56 -0.72
CA LYS A 68 14.56 3.83 0.38
C LYS A 68 13.60 2.86 1.07
N ALA A 69 12.31 3.21 1.15
CA ALA A 69 11.27 2.39 1.78
C ALA A 69 10.70 1.28 0.86
N VAL A 70 11.09 1.17 -0.41
CA VAL A 70 10.47 0.23 -1.38
C VAL A 70 10.44 -1.21 -0.85
N SER A 71 11.55 -1.67 -0.27
CA SER A 71 11.68 -3.04 0.24
C SER A 71 10.73 -3.34 1.41
N THR A 72 10.30 -2.33 2.16
CA THR A 72 9.37 -2.53 3.29
C THR A 72 7.95 -2.82 2.82
N PHE A 73 7.62 -2.52 1.56
CA PHE A 73 6.29 -2.75 1.00
C PHE A 73 6.09 -4.17 0.43
N ASN A 74 7.13 -4.98 0.43
CA ASN A 74 7.09 -6.35 -0.07
C ASN A 74 6.41 -7.27 0.95
N ASN A 75 5.62 -8.23 0.47
CA ASN A 75 4.94 -9.25 1.28
C ASN A 75 3.96 -8.68 2.33
N ILE A 76 3.41 -7.49 2.08
CA ILE A 76 2.36 -6.89 2.92
C ILE A 76 1.00 -7.47 2.54
N PRO A 77 0.17 -7.89 3.51
CA PRO A 77 -1.19 -8.35 3.24
C PRO A 77 -2.04 -7.31 2.51
N VAL A 78 -2.75 -7.76 1.47
CA VAL A 78 -3.78 -6.98 0.79
C VAL A 78 -5.12 -7.30 1.42
N LEU A 79 -5.79 -6.29 1.95
CA LEU A 79 -7.07 -6.41 2.63
C LEU A 79 -8.22 -5.94 1.73
N CYS A 80 -9.36 -6.63 1.78
CA CYS A 80 -10.59 -6.18 1.10
C CYS A 80 -11.34 -5.07 1.86
N ARG A 81 -10.91 -4.77 3.09
CA ARG A 81 -11.42 -3.66 3.92
C ARG A 81 -10.26 -2.94 4.59
N HIS A 82 -10.36 -1.62 4.73
CA HIS A 82 -9.39 -0.82 5.46
C HIS A 82 -9.57 -1.04 6.98
N LYS A 83 -8.84 -2.02 7.51
CA LYS A 83 -8.80 -2.38 8.93
C LYS A 83 -7.34 -2.47 9.38
N PRO A 84 -7.04 -2.11 10.64
CA PRO A 84 -5.71 -2.37 11.20
C PRO A 84 -5.38 -3.87 11.15
N ASP A 85 -4.16 -4.20 10.77
CA ASP A 85 -3.68 -5.58 10.67
C ASP A 85 -2.30 -5.67 11.33
N TYR A 86 -2.24 -6.33 12.49
CA TYR A 86 -1.04 -6.40 13.32
C TYR A 86 -0.56 -7.86 13.46
N PRO A 87 0.75 -8.11 13.64
CA PRO A 87 1.25 -9.47 13.85
C PRO A 87 0.57 -10.23 15.01
N GLY A 88 0.29 -9.55 16.13
CA GLY A 88 -0.38 -10.12 17.30
C GLY A 88 -1.91 -10.14 17.22
N ALA A 89 -2.50 -9.41 16.27
CA ALA A 89 -3.94 -9.32 16.06
C ALA A 89 -4.25 -9.24 14.56
N PRO A 90 -4.04 -10.34 13.80
CA PRO A 90 -4.13 -10.32 12.36
C PRO A 90 -5.59 -10.31 11.88
N ALA A 91 -5.90 -9.45 10.92
CA ALA A 91 -7.23 -9.28 10.33
C ALA A 91 -7.52 -10.35 9.25
N ARG A 92 -7.36 -11.64 9.60
CA ARG A 92 -7.31 -12.78 8.67
C ARG A 92 -8.51 -12.88 7.73
N GLU A 93 -9.70 -12.58 8.23
CA GLU A 93 -10.96 -12.61 7.47
C GLU A 93 -11.01 -11.61 6.30
N TYR A 94 -10.19 -10.55 6.36
CA TYR A 94 -10.14 -9.52 5.30
C TYR A 94 -8.95 -9.68 4.37
N ARG A 95 -7.98 -10.57 4.67
CA ARG A 95 -6.79 -10.78 3.84
C ARG A 95 -7.16 -11.57 2.59
N VAL A 96 -7.01 -10.93 1.43
CA VAL A 96 -7.33 -11.52 0.12
C VAL A 96 -6.10 -11.81 -0.72
N GLY A 97 -4.94 -11.27 -0.33
CA GLY A 97 -3.70 -11.44 -1.08
C GLY A 97 -2.50 -10.82 -0.38
N THR A 98 -1.44 -10.61 -1.16
CA THR A 98 -0.22 -9.92 -0.72
C THR A 98 0.38 -9.12 -1.87
N THR A 99 1.08 -8.03 -1.52
CA THR A 99 2.07 -7.42 -2.41
C THR A 99 3.22 -8.41 -2.55
N HIS A 100 3.60 -8.80 -3.76
CA HIS A 100 4.68 -9.75 -3.97
C HIS A 100 6.04 -9.06 -3.76
N ALA A 101 7.09 -9.84 -3.53
CA ALA A 101 8.46 -9.36 -3.61
C ALA A 101 9.06 -9.81 -4.96
N ASN A 102 9.52 -8.86 -5.78
CA ASN A 102 10.34 -9.18 -6.95
C ASN A 102 11.77 -9.55 -6.55
#